data_AF-A0AAV1TZB0-F1
#
_entry.id   AF-A0AAV1TZB0-F1
#
_cell.length_a   1.000
_cell.length_b   1.000
_cell.length_c   1.000
_cell.angle_alpha   90.00
_cell.angle_beta   90.00
_cell.angle_gamma   90.00
#
_symmetry.space_group_name_H-M   'P 1'
#
loop_
_entity.id
_entity.type
_entity.pdbx_description
1 polymer ?
#
loop_
_entity_poly.entity_id
_entity_poly.type
_entity_poly.pdbx_seq_one_letter_code
_entity_poly.pdbx_strand_id
1 'polypeptide(L)'
;MPIKKIETGMGIFTPSATINYNFIAGVYAFFVAICALLLAIHLYSSQLEGFYVVLVPFVPCFIWSLVVRHRWLKQSTTADETAVELKKKH
;
A
#
# COMPACT_ATOMS: atom_id res chain seq x y z
N MET A 1 18.05 -16.73 -29.35
CA MET A 1 16.79 -16.46 -28.62
C MET A 1 17.15 -16.06 -27.19
N PRO A 2 17.21 -14.77 -26.84
CA PRO A 2 17.62 -14.39 -25.49
C PRO A 2 16.47 -14.67 -24.52
N ILE A 3 16.72 -15.56 -23.56
CA ILE A 3 15.85 -15.83 -22.42
C ILE A 3 15.63 -14.51 -21.69
N LYS A 4 14.39 -14.02 -21.73
CA LYS A 4 13.94 -12.85 -20.97
C LYS A 4 14.23 -13.16 -19.50
N LYS A 5 15.25 -12.52 -18.93
CA LYS A 5 15.57 -12.56 -17.51
C LYS A 5 14.29 -12.13 -16.78
N ILE A 6 13.62 -13.08 -16.11
CA ILE A 6 12.52 -12.75 -15.21
C ILE A 6 13.22 -12.04 -14.05
N GLU A 7 13.24 -10.71 -14.06
CA GLU A 7 13.60 -9.93 -12.88
C GLU A 7 12.56 -10.23 -11.81
N THR A 8 12.81 -11.26 -11.00
CA THR A 8 12.18 -11.44 -9.69
C THR A 8 12.76 -10.39 -8.75
N GLY A 9 12.49 -9.12 -9.05
CA GLY A 9 12.86 -8.00 -8.21
C GLY A 9 11.98 -8.01 -6.97
N MET A 10 12.39 -8.70 -5.91
CA MET A 10 11.88 -8.52 -4.54
C MET A 10 12.30 -7.15 -4.00
N GLY A 11 11.98 -6.09 -4.75
CA GLY A 11 12.21 -4.72 -4.32
C GLY A 11 11.18 -4.36 -3.25
N ILE A 12 11.58 -3.59 -2.25
CA ILE A 12 10.70 -3.19 -1.13
C ILE A 12 9.46 -2.45 -1.62
N PHE A 13 9.50 -1.85 -2.82
CA PHE A 13 8.39 -1.13 -3.43
C PHE A 13 7.75 -1.87 -4.62
N THR A 14 8.13 -3.11 -4.88
CA THR A 14 7.54 -3.92 -5.95
C THR A 14 6.25 -4.55 -5.42
N PRO A 15 5.08 -4.27 -6.03
CA PRO A 15 3.84 -4.89 -5.60
C PRO A 15 3.82 -6.39 -5.93
N SER A 16 3.27 -7.19 -5.02
CA SER A 16 2.96 -8.60 -5.27
C SER A 16 1.64 -8.73 -6.04
N ALA A 17 1.59 -9.61 -7.04
CA ALA A 17 0.36 -9.89 -7.80
C ALA A 17 -0.75 -10.53 -6.96
N THR A 18 -0.42 -11.14 -5.82
CA THR A 18 -1.38 -11.87 -4.96
C THR A 18 -2.03 -10.99 -3.89
N ILE A 19 -1.57 -9.76 -3.71
CA ILE A 19 -2.00 -8.88 -2.61
C ILE A 19 -2.93 -7.80 -3.13
N ASN A 20 -4.09 -7.63 -2.48
CA ASN A 20 -4.98 -6.50 -2.71
C ASN A 20 -4.50 -5.26 -1.93
N TYR A 21 -3.80 -4.36 -2.62
CA TYR A 21 -3.25 -3.15 -2.00
C TYR A 21 -4.30 -2.08 -1.65
N ASN A 22 -5.53 -2.15 -2.17
CA ASN A 22 -6.62 -1.29 -1.69
C ASN A 22 -7.02 -1.68 -0.26
N PHE A 23 -7.12 -2.99 0.02
CA PHE A 23 -7.43 -3.48 1.36
C PHE A 23 -6.32 -3.15 2.35
N ILE A 24 -5.05 -3.42 2.00
CA ILE A 24 -3.89 -3.12 2.87
C ILE A 24 -3.81 -1.63 3.20
N ALA A 25 -3.93 -0.76 2.19
CA ALA A 25 -3.92 0.68 2.43
C ALA A 25 -5.09 1.13 3.31
N GLY A 26 -6.27 0.53 3.16
CA GLY A 26 -7.44 0.81 4.00
C GLY A 26 -7.25 0.42 5.47
N VAL A 27 -6.69 -0.77 5.74
CA VAL A 27 -6.40 -1.23 7.11
C VAL A 27 -5.37 -0.32 7.78
N TYR A 28 -4.29 0.04 7.09
CA TYR A 28 -3.30 0.96 7.66
C TYR A 28 -3.85 2.37 7.84
N ALA A 29 -4.68 2.87 6.92
CA ALA A 29 -5.37 4.15 7.09
C ALA A 29 -6.25 4.16 8.35
N PHE A 30 -6.97 3.07 8.61
CA PHE A 30 -7.82 2.92 9.79
C PHE A 30 -7.02 3.06 11.10
N PHE A 31 -5.90 2.34 11.23
CA PHE A 31 -5.07 2.43 12.43
C PHE A 31 -4.33 3.77 12.56
N VAL A 32 -3.92 4.38 11.45
CA VAL A 32 -3.39 5.76 11.47
C VAL A 32 -4.45 6.75 11.94
N ALA A 33 -5.70 6.60 11.50
CA ALA A 33 -6.80 7.44 11.95
C ALA A 33 -7.09 7.28 13.45
N ILE A 34 -7.07 6.04 13.97
CA ILE A 34 -7.18 5.79 15.41
C ILE A 34 -5.99 6.41 16.15
N CYS A 35 -4.77 6.29 15.63
CA CYS A 35 -3.58 6.92 16.21
C CYS A 35 -3.76 8.44 16.33
N ALA A 36 -4.21 9.09 15.25
CA ALA A 36 -4.46 10.53 15.23
C ALA A 36 -5.58 10.93 16.19
N LEU A 37 -6.64 10.12 16.28
CA LEU A 37 -7.76 10.34 17.20
C LEU A 37 -7.29 10.23 18.66
N LEU A 38 -6.55 9.18 19.02
CA LEU A 38 -6.02 9.00 20.37
C LEU A 38 -5.04 10.11 20.74
N LEU A 39 -4.20 10.54 19.79
CA LEU A 39 -3.30 11.68 19.98
C LEU A 39 -4.07 12.99 20.23
N ALA A 40 -5.16 13.22 19.49
CA ALA A 40 -6.02 14.38 19.69
C ALA A 40 -6.73 14.34 21.06
N ILE A 41 -7.24 13.17 21.48
CA ILE A 41 -7.88 13.02 22.79
C ILE A 41 -6.85 13.17 23.91
N HIS A 42 -5.60 12.73 23.71
CA HIS A 42 -4.53 12.89 24.69
C HIS A 42 -4.29 14.35 25.09
N LEU A 43 -4.57 15.32 24.19
CA LEU A 43 -4.51 16.75 24.51
C LEU A 43 -5.49 17.18 25.60
N TYR A 44 -6.54 16.37 25.86
CA TYR A 44 -7.58 16.63 26.85
C TYR A 44 -7.58 15.63 28.01
N SER A 45 -6.90 14.49 27.88
CA SER A 45 -6.85 13.44 28.91
C SER A 45 -5.49 12.73 28.94
N SER A 46 -4.77 12.86 30.06
CA SER A 46 -3.50 12.18 30.30
C SER A 46 -3.65 10.65 30.45
N GLN A 47 -4.86 10.12 30.63
CA GLN A 47 -5.09 8.67 30.77
C GLN A 47 -4.71 7.87 29.50
N LEU A 48 -4.60 8.54 28.35
CA LEU A 48 -4.23 7.92 27.07
C LEU A 48 -2.73 8.03 26.75
N GLU A 49 -1.92 8.47 27.72
CA GLU A 49 -0.47 8.54 27.57
C GLU A 49 0.10 7.15 27.22
N GLY A 50 0.86 7.08 26.13
CA GLY A 50 1.46 5.83 25.64
C GLY A 50 0.54 4.94 24.79
N PHE A 51 -0.78 5.08 24.83
CA PHE A 51 -1.68 4.23 24.03
C PHE A 51 -1.54 4.45 22.53
N TYR A 52 -1.36 5.71 22.11
CA TYR A 52 -1.15 6.04 20.69
C TYR A 52 0.21 5.55 20.17
N VAL A 53 1.20 5.33 21.05
CA VAL A 53 2.55 4.88 20.65
C VAL A 53 2.53 3.50 20.01
N VAL A 54 1.64 2.62 20.46
CA VAL A 54 1.44 1.28 19.89
C VAL A 54 1.01 1.37 18.41
N LEU A 55 0.38 2.48 18.00
CA LEU A 55 -0.10 2.69 16.64
C LEU A 55 0.88 3.47 15.76
N VAL A 56 1.97 4.01 16.31
CA VAL A 56 2.99 4.75 15.56
C VAL A 56 3.60 3.93 14.40
N PRO A 57 3.89 2.62 14.52
CA PRO A 57 4.41 1.83 13.41
C PRO A 57 3.48 1.77 12.18
N PHE A 58 2.18 2.04 12.35
CA PHE A 58 1.23 2.04 11.22
C PHE A 58 1.40 3.26 10.31
N VAL A 59 1.99 4.35 10.78
CA VAL A 59 2.24 5.56 9.97
C VAL A 59 3.23 5.29 8.82
N PRO A 60 4.47 4.80 9.07
CA PRO A 60 5.38 4.48 7.97
C PRO A 60 4.84 3.34 7.09
N CYS A 61 4.14 2.35 7.68
CA CYS A 61 3.48 1.28 6.92
C CYS A 61 2.39 1.82 5.99
N PHE A 62 1.60 2.80 6.42
CA PHE A 62 0.58 3.44 5.61
C PHE A 62 1.21 4.17 4.42
N ILE A 63 2.24 4.99 4.66
CA ILE A 63 2.97 5.71 3.59
C ILE A 63 3.52 4.72 2.57
N TRP A 64 4.18 3.66 3.04
CA TRP A 64 4.70 2.60 2.17
C TRP A 64 3.59 1.94 1.35
N SER A 65 2.47 1.60 1.98
CA SER A 65 1.34 0.96 1.29
C SER A 65 0.74 1.85 0.20
N LEU A 66 0.72 3.18 0.37
CA LEU A 66 0.29 4.10 -0.66
C LEU A 66 1.23 4.10 -1.87
N VAL A 67 2.54 4.10 -1.62
CA VAL A 67 3.56 4.03 -2.68
C VAL A 67 3.42 2.73 -3.48
N VAL A 68 3.28 1.59 -2.79
CA VAL A 68 3.15 0.28 -3.45
C VAL A 68 1.80 0.15 -4.15
N ARG A 69 0.71 0.65 -3.56
CA ARG A 69 -0.61 0.72 -4.19
C ARG A 69 -0.58 1.52 -5.48
N HIS A 70 0.08 2.68 -5.49
CA HIS A 70 0.22 3.49 -6.70
C HIS A 70 0.92 2.73 -7.82
N ARG A 71 2.00 1.98 -7.49
CA ARG A 71 2.70 1.13 -8.45
C ARG A 71 1.85 -0.05 -8.93
N TRP A 72 1.09 -0.67 -8.03
CA TRP A 72 0.16 -1.76 -8.34
C TRP A 72 -0.92 -1.32 -9.33
N LEU A 73 -1.56 -0.17 -9.08
CA LEU A 73 -2.57 0.39 -9.98
C LEU A 73 -1.99 0.71 -11.37
N LYS A 74 -0.78 1.29 -11.42
CA LYS A 74 -0.09 1.56 -12.69
C LYS A 74 0.18 0.28 -13.48
N GLN A 75 0.59 -0.81 -12.83
CA GLN A 75 0.80 -2.10 -13.49
C GLN A 75 -0.50 -2.70 -14.04
N SER A 76 -1.61 -2.60 -13.31
CA SER A 76 -2.90 -3.10 -13.79
C SER A 76 -3.40 -2.34 -15.02
N THR A 77 -3.23 -1.02 -15.08
CA THR A 77 -3.62 -0.22 -16.25
C THR A 77 -2.82 -0.61 -17.50
N THR A 78 -1.49 -0.73 -17.39
CA THR A 78 -0.65 -1.13 -18.53
C THR A 78 -0.95 -2.55 -19.02
N ALA A 79 -1.28 -3.47 -18.11
CA ALA A 79 -1.66 -4.83 -18.47
C ALA A 79 -2.99 -4.87 -19.25
N ASP A 80 -3.97 -4.07 -18.83
CA ASP A 80 -5.27 -3.98 -19.50
C ASP A 80 -5.15 -3.35 -20.91
N GLU A 81 -4.40 -2.24 -21.03
CA GLU A 81 -4.09 -1.61 -22.33
C GLU A 81 -3.42 -2.60 -23.31
N THR A 82 -2.48 -3.40 -22.82
CA THR A 82 -1.79 -4.42 -23.63
C THR A 82 -2.74 -5.53 -24.07
N ALA A 83 -3.66 -5.96 -23.20
CA ALA A 83 -4.66 -6.97 -23.52
C ALA A 83 -5.66 -6.48 -24.58
N VAL A 84 -6.06 -5.21 -24.52
CA VAL A 84 -6.95 -4.58 -25.51
C VAL A 84 -6.28 -4.49 -26.89
N GLU A 85 -5.02 -4.05 -26.96
CA GLU A 85 -4.26 -3.99 -28.23
C GLU A 85 -4.08 -5.36 -28.89
N LEU A 86 -3.81 -6.41 -28.09
CA LEU A 86 -3.70 -7.78 -28.59
C LEU A 86 -5.01 -8.29 -29.19
N LYS A 87 -6.16 -7.97 -28.58
CA LYS A 87 -7.49 -8.33 -29.11
C LYS A 87 -7.87 -7.59 -30.38
N LYS A 88 -7.31 -6.40 -30.63
CA LYS A 88 -7.57 -5.62 -31.85
C LYS A 88 -6.77 -6.11 -33.06
N LYS A 89 -5.68 -6.85 -32.84
CA LYS A 89 -4.82 -7.41 -33.89
C LYS A 89 -5.20 -8.82 -34.35
N HIS A 90 -6.15 -9.46 -33.69
CA HIS A 90 -6.79 -10.71 -34.11
C HIS A 90 -8.21 -10.42 -34.62
#